data_AF-A0A832Z7X2-F1
#
_entry.id   AF-A0A832Z7X2-F1
#
_cell.length_a   1.000
_cell.length_b   1.000
_cell.length_c   1.000
_cell.angle_alpha   90.00
_cell.angle_beta   90.00
_cell.angle_gamma   90.00
#
_symmetry.space_group_name_H-M   'P 1'
#
loop_
_entity.id
_entity.type
_entity.pdbx_description
1 polymer ?
#
loop_
_entity_poly.entity_id
_entity_poly.type
_entity_poly.pdbx_seq_one_letter_code
_entity_poly.pdbx_strand_id
1 'polypeptide(L)' 'MVGKYLHTVDRYQVVRGDGKCVPKIGAPLYSKDGKKAGFVADVFGPVSRPYVLVKGVKAQEYYARKRDLLGTKGV' A
#
# COMPACT_ATOMS: atom_id res chain seq x y z
N MET A 1 14.84 0.10 -3.59
CA MET A 1 13.86 -1.00 -3.56
C MET A 1 13.09 -0.88 -2.26
N VAL A 2 11.75 -1.00 -2.26
CA VAL A 2 10.93 -0.78 -1.04
C VAL A 2 10.96 -1.98 -0.10
N GLY A 3 11.05 -3.20 -0.64
CA GLY A 3 11.17 -4.38 0.20
C GLY A 3 10.80 -5.68 -0.52
N LYS A 4 10.74 -6.76 0.26
CA LYS A 4 10.34 -8.10 -0.21
C LYS A 4 8.90 -8.40 0.21
N TYR A 5 8.07 -8.86 -0.72
CA TYR A 5 6.74 -9.37 -0.40
C TYR A 5 6.83 -10.53 0.60
N LEU A 6 5.98 -10.52 1.63
CA LEU A 6 5.87 -11.60 2.61
C LEU A 6 4.62 -12.44 2.35
N HIS A 7 3.44 -11.85 2.54
CA HIS A 7 2.15 -12.51 2.40
C HIS A 7 1.05 -11.45 2.20
N THR A 8 -0.18 -11.91 1.99
CA THR A 8 -1.37 -11.06 1.89
C THR A 8 -2.23 -11.25 3.13
N VAL A 9 -2.78 -10.17 3.68
CA VAL A 9 -3.74 -10.15 4.78
C VAL A 9 -4.97 -9.37 4.32
N ASP A 10 -6.15 -10.02 4.34
CA ASP A 10 -7.37 -9.53 3.69
C ASP A 10 -7.09 -9.10 2.23
N ARG A 11 -7.12 -7.80 1.95
CA ARG A 11 -6.89 -7.21 0.62
C ARG A 11 -5.58 -6.43 0.54
N TYR A 12 -4.74 -6.55 1.56
CA TYR A 12 -3.47 -5.84 1.67
C TYR A 12 -2.30 -6.79 1.49
N GLN A 13 -1.28 -6.36 0.76
CA GLN A 13 -0.01 -7.06 0.70
C GLN A 13 0.91 -6.52 1.79
N VAL A 14 1.58 -7.41 2.50
CA VAL A 14 2.57 -7.06 3.51
C VAL A 14 3.96 -7.19 2.88
N VAL A 15 4.70 -6.09 2.90
CA VAL A 15 6.07 -6.02 2.37
C VAL A 15 7.04 -5.77 3.51
N ARG A 16 8.15 -6.52 3.54
CA ARG A 16 9.24 -6.30 4.48
C ARG A 16 10.23 -5.30 3.92
N GLY A 17 10.32 -4.13 4.53
CA GLY A 17 11.31 -3.11 4.20
C GLY A 17 12.71 -3.47 4.71
N ASP A 18 13.71 -2.89 4.07
CA ASP A 18 15.13 -3.03 4.43
C ASP A 18 15.65 -1.90 5.33
N GLY A 19 14.79 -0.93 5.68
CA GLY A 19 15.11 0.24 6.50
C GLY A 19 15.86 1.36 5.78
N LYS A 20 16.29 1.13 4.53
CA LYS A 20 17.03 2.13 3.73
C LYS A 20 16.09 3.09 3.02
N CYS A 21 14.89 2.63 2.69
CA CYS A 21 13.85 3.43 2.04
C CYS A 21 12.52 3.18 2.73
N VAL A 22 12.04 4.21 3.45
CA VAL A 22 10.71 4.20 4.06
C VAL A 22 9.77 4.97 3.14
N PRO A 23 8.82 4.31 2.46
CA PRO A 23 7.95 4.99 1.52
C PRO A 23 6.91 5.84 2.28
N LYS A 24 6.42 6.90 1.63
CA LYS A 24 5.32 7.71 2.17
C LYS A 24 3.99 6.98 1.99
N ILE A 25 3.07 7.18 2.93
CA ILE A 25 1.66 6.74 2.80
C ILE A 25 1.06 7.36 1.53
N GLY A 26 0.31 6.57 0.78
CA GLY A 26 -0.28 6.96 -0.51
C GLY A 26 0.68 6.89 -1.71
N ALA A 27 1.98 6.65 -1.49
CA ALA A 27 2.92 6.52 -2.61
C ALA A 27 2.59 5.29 -3.47
N PRO A 28 2.68 5.39 -4.81
CA PRO A 28 2.53 4.24 -5.68
C PRO A 28 3.72 3.29 -5.54
N LEU A 29 3.44 1.99 -5.54
CA LEU A 29 4.44 0.94 -5.57
C LEU A 29 4.37 0.20 -6.90
N TYR A 30 5.54 -0.19 -7.39
CA TYR A 30 5.70 -0.89 -8.66
C TYR A 30 6.39 -2.22 -8.43
N SER A 31 5.95 -3.25 -9.16
CA SER A 31 6.63 -4.53 -9.24
C SER A 31 7.91 -4.41 -10.07
N LYS A 32 8.75 -5.46 -10.04
CA LYS A 32 10.04 -5.49 -10.74
C LYS A 32 9.91 -5.33 -12.26
N ASP A 33 8.78 -5.74 -12.84
CA ASP A 33 8.43 -5.57 -14.26
C ASP A 33 7.83 -4.20 -14.58
N GLY A 34 7.85 -3.24 -13.64
CA GLY A 34 7.39 -1.87 -13.85
C GLY A 34 5.87 -1.68 -13.77
N LYS A 35 5.10 -2.73 -13.45
CA LYS A 35 3.64 -2.61 -13.28
C LYS A 35 3.31 -2.01 -11.92
N LYS A 36 2.28 -1.16 -11.86
CA LYS A 36 1.80 -0.61 -10.59
C LYS A 36 1.17 -1.73 -9.75
N ALA A 37 1.79 -2.05 -8.63
CA ALA A 37 1.32 -3.07 -7.69
C ALA A 37 0.20 -2.52 -6.78
N GLY A 38 0.28 -1.24 -6.41
CA GLY A 38 -0.70 -0.63 -5.51
C GLY A 38 -0.20 0.67 -4.91
N PHE A 39 -0.74 1.02 -3.74
CA PHE A 39 -0.39 2.20 -2.97
C PHE A 39 -0.06 1.82 -1.53
N VAL A 40 0.88 2.54 -0.92
CA VAL A 40 1.17 2.38 0.51
C VAL A 40 -0.04 2.79 1.33
N ALA A 41 -0.61 1.83 2.07
CA ALA A 41 -1.71 2.06 2.98
C ALA A 41 -1.22 2.45 4.37
N ASP A 42 -0.13 1.81 4.83
CA ASP A 42 0.45 2.05 6.15
C ASP A 42 1.92 1.61 6.20
N VAL A 43 2.66 2.13 7.18
CA VAL A 43 4.04 1.73 7.50
C VAL A 43 4.18 1.58 9.01
N PHE A 44 4.54 0.38 9.47
CA PHE A 44 4.54 0.05 10.90
C PHE A 44 5.71 -0.86 11.30
N GLY A 45 5.90 -1.03 12.61
CA GLY A 45 6.97 -1.84 13.18
C GLY A 45 8.31 -1.09 13.28
N PRO A 46 9.44 -1.82 13.50
CA PRO A 46 10.73 -1.20 13.78
C PRO A 46 11.25 -0.35 12.63
N VAL A 47 11.77 0.84 12.94
CA VAL A 47 12.32 1.76 11.92
C VAL A 47 13.45 1.12 11.10
N SER A 48 14.30 0.31 11.74
CA SER A 48 15.44 -0.36 11.10
C SER A 48 15.03 -1.37 10.02
N ARG A 49 13.85 -1.96 10.14
CA ARG A 49 13.23 -2.86 9.15
C ARG A 49 11.72 -2.74 9.35
N PRO A 50 11.02 -1.88 8.59
CA PRO A 50 9.58 -1.69 8.74
C PRO A 50 8.79 -2.75 7.99
N TYR A 51 7.51 -2.87 8.32
CA TYR A 51 6.49 -3.50 7.50
C TYR A 51 5.74 -2.42 6.74
N VAL A 52 5.51 -2.66 5.45
CA VAL A 52 4.77 -1.75 4.58
C VAL A 52 3.51 -2.47 4.14
N LEU A 53 2.36 -1.88 4.47
CA LEU A 53 1.06 -2.37 4.05
C LEU A 53 0.72 -1.76 2.70
N VAL A 54 0.36 -2.58 1.72
CA VAL A 54 0.10 -2.13 0.35
C VAL A 54 -1.32 -2.49 -0.06
N LYS A 55 -2.08 -1.49 -0.49
CA LYS A 55 -3.42 -1.69 -1.05
C LYS A 55 -3.32 -1.84 -2.55
N GLY A 56 -3.76 -2.99 -3.07
CA GLY A 56 -3.70 -3.28 -4.50
C GLY A 56 -4.54 -2.30 -5.34
N VAL A 57 -4.16 -2.11 -6.61
CA VAL A 57 -4.81 -1.17 -7.54
C VAL A 57 -6.32 -1.39 -7.64
N LYS A 58 -6.76 -2.65 -7.86
CA LYS A 58 -8.19 -3.00 -7.93
C LYS A 58 -8.94 -2.68 -6.63
N ALA A 59 -8.30 -2.93 -5.48
CA ALA A 59 -8.90 -2.60 -4.20
C ALA A 59 -9.01 -1.08 -4.03
N GLN A 60 -8.00 -0.32 -4.45
CA GLN A 60 -8.05 1.14 -4.40
C GLN A 60 -9.18 1.71 -5.27
N GLU A 61 -9.32 1.24 -6.50
CA GLU A 61 -10.39 1.64 -7.43
C GLU A 61 -11.78 1.32 -6.88
N TYR A 62 -11.97 0.12 -6.32
CA TYR A 62 -13.23 -0.27 -5.68
C TYR A 62 -13.65 0.71 -4.57
N TYR A 63 -12.70 1.10 -3.71
CA TYR A 63 -12.99 2.01 -2.60
C TYR A 63 -13.13 3.46 -3.02
N ALA A 64 -12.40 3.92 -4.05
CA ALA A 64 -12.61 5.24 -4.64
C ALA A 64 -14.05 5.35 -5.16
N ARG A 65 -14.47 4.39 -6.01
CA ARG A 65 -15.84 4.31 -6.52
C ARG A 65 -16.87 4.21 -5.39
N LYS A 66 -16.59 3.41 -4.35
CA LYS A 66 -17.49 3.28 -3.20
C LYS A 66 -17.60 4.59 -2.41
N ARG A 67 -16.54 5.39 -2.28
CA ARG A 67 -16.63 6.73 -1.67
C ARG A 67 -17.51 7.67 -2.49
N ASP A 68 -17.36 7.63 -3.81
CA ASP A 68 -18.19 8.45 -4.71
C ASP A 68 -19.67 8.06 -4.59
N LEU A 69 -19.96 6.76 -4.50
CA LEU A 69 -21.32 6.22 -4.33
C LEU A 69 -21.91 6.49 -2.93
N LEU A 70 -21.07 6.56 -1.89
CA LEU A 70 -21.53 6.79 -0.53
C LEU A 70 -21.80 8.26 -0.22
N GLY A 71 -21.49 9.17 -1.15
CA GLY A 71 -21.62 10.61 -0.96
C GLY A 71 -20.75 11.07 0.21
N THR A 72 -19.64 11.75 -0.06
CA THR A 72 -18.99 12.54 1.00
C THR A 72 -19.99 13.59 1.47
N LYS A 73 -20.76 13.27 2.53
CA LYS A 73 -21.38 14.30 3.37
C LYS A 73 -20.20 15.08 3.94
N GLY A 74 -19.89 16.19 3.29
CA GLY A 74 -18.98 17.20 3.81
C GLY A 74 -19.43 17.57 5.22
N VAL A 75 -18.45 17.60 6.11
CA VAL A 75 -18.57 18.34 7.37
C VAL A 75 -18.63 19.82 7.04
#